data_AF-A0A7Y4RUX6-F1
#
_entry.id   AF-A0A7Y4RUX6-F1
#
_cell.length_a   1.000
_cell.length_b   1.000
_cell.length_c   1.000
_cell.angle_alpha   90.00
_cell.angle_beta   90.00
_cell.angle_gamma   90.00
#
_symmetry.space_group_name_H-M   'P 1'
#
loop_
_entity.id
_entity.type
_entity.pdbx_description
1 polymer ?
#
loop_
_entity_poly.entity_id
_entity_poly.type
_entity_poly.pdbx_seq_one_letter_code
_entity_poly.pdbx_strand_id
1 'polypeptide(L)'
;MNFWKTKKLAEMSTEEWESLCDNCGKCCLHKLEDEDTGDIHFTSVVCDLIDLKTCRCTRYSERTRLVPECLDLKQHDFAEFNWLPSTCAYRLLSDGKDLPNWHPLVSGTVKSVKKAGVSISSYAMKESEIDDLEDHIIEWLD
;
A
#
# COMPACT_ATOMS: atom_id res chain seq x y z
N MET A 1 -23.93 -0.92 9.77
CA MET A 1 -22.79 -1.61 10.40
C MET A 1 -21.61 -1.51 9.46
N ASN A 2 -20.40 -1.39 10.01
CA ASN A 2 -19.18 -1.24 9.22
C ASN A 2 -18.77 -2.60 8.65
N PHE A 3 -18.83 -2.78 7.32
CA PHE A 3 -18.62 -4.09 6.67
C PHE A 3 -17.24 -4.67 7.00
N TRP A 4 -16.20 -3.84 7.12
CA TRP A 4 -14.83 -4.25 7.43
C TRP A 4 -14.64 -4.81 8.84
N LYS A 5 -15.64 -4.67 9.72
CA LYS A 5 -15.62 -5.28 11.07
C LYS A 5 -16.30 -6.64 11.11
N THR A 6 -17.09 -6.98 10.10
CA THR A 6 -17.96 -8.16 10.12
C THR A 6 -17.64 -9.17 9.03
N LYS A 7 -17.07 -8.71 7.90
CA LYS A 7 -16.70 -9.54 6.76
C LYS A 7 -15.21 -9.82 6.79
N LYS A 8 -14.84 -11.06 6.48
CA LYS A 8 -13.48 -11.40 6.06
C LYS A 8 -13.19 -10.77 4.70
N LEU A 9 -11.91 -10.58 4.44
CA LEU A 9 -11.38 -10.09 3.17
C LEU A 9 -11.97 -10.83 1.94
N ALA A 10 -12.05 -12.17 1.99
CA ALA A 10 -12.60 -12.99 0.91
C ALA A 10 -14.12 -12.83 0.67
N GLU A 11 -14.85 -12.26 1.63
CA GLU A 11 -16.31 -12.09 1.57
C GLU A 11 -16.72 -10.71 1.05
N MET A 12 -15.75 -9.82 0.84
CA MET A 12 -16.00 -8.45 0.39
C MET A 12 -16.29 -8.39 -1.10
N SER A 13 -17.25 -7.54 -1.48
CA SER A 13 -17.43 -7.17 -2.89
C SER A 13 -16.19 -6.42 -3.40
N THR A 14 -16.05 -6.28 -4.72
CA THR A 14 -14.96 -5.48 -5.28
C THR A 14 -15.01 -4.03 -4.79
N GLU A 15 -16.18 -3.40 -4.68
CA GLU A 15 -16.28 -2.03 -4.15
C GLU A 15 -15.87 -1.94 -2.68
N GLU A 16 -16.30 -2.89 -1.85
CA GLU A 16 -15.90 -2.96 -0.45
C GLU A 16 -14.38 -3.14 -0.32
N TRP A 17 -13.81 -4.05 -1.11
CA TRP A 17 -12.37 -4.31 -1.17
C TRP A 17 -11.55 -3.09 -1.55
N GLU A 18 -11.91 -2.43 -2.65
CA GLU A 18 -11.20 -1.24 -3.13
C GLU A 18 -11.32 -0.08 -2.14
N SER A 19 -12.44 0.01 -1.40
CA SER A 19 -12.63 1.06 -0.39
C SER A 19 -11.74 0.92 0.85
N LEU A 20 -11.12 -0.25 1.06
CA LEU A 20 -10.12 -0.45 2.11
C LEU A 20 -8.82 0.32 1.85
N CYS A 21 -8.49 0.63 0.59
CA CYS A 21 -7.29 1.37 0.28
C CYS A 21 -7.39 2.83 0.76
N ASP A 22 -6.55 3.21 1.71
CA ASP A 22 -6.46 4.57 2.24
C ASP A 22 -5.77 5.56 1.30
N ASN A 23 -5.19 5.08 0.20
CA ASN A 23 -4.38 5.84 -0.76
C ASN A 23 -3.16 6.49 -0.10
N CYS A 24 -2.52 5.82 0.88
CA CYS A 24 -1.25 6.27 1.42
C CYS A 24 -0.09 6.11 0.41
N GLY A 25 -0.22 5.19 -0.55
CA GLY A 25 0.77 4.90 -1.59
C GLY A 25 1.91 3.96 -1.17
N LYS A 26 1.98 3.57 0.11
CA LYS A 26 3.09 2.74 0.64
C LYS A 26 3.18 1.37 -0.03
N CYS A 27 2.06 0.74 -0.39
CA CYS A 27 2.07 -0.54 -1.10
C CYS A 27 2.66 -0.42 -2.52
N CYS A 28 2.69 0.78 -3.10
CA CYS A 28 3.24 1.07 -4.42
C CYS A 28 4.74 1.39 -4.42
N LEU A 29 5.38 1.42 -3.25
CA LEU A 29 6.84 1.50 -3.15
C LEU A 29 7.45 0.21 -3.69
N HIS A 30 8.57 0.37 -4.38
CA HIS A 30 9.44 -0.73 -4.73
C HIS A 30 9.91 -1.44 -3.46
N LYS A 31 10.05 -2.76 -3.57
CA LYS A 31 10.43 -3.64 -2.47
C LYS A 31 11.58 -4.49 -2.96
N LEU A 32 12.59 -4.62 -2.13
CA LEU A 32 13.74 -5.50 -2.37
C LEU A 32 13.64 -6.64 -1.36
N GLU A 33 13.88 -7.86 -1.84
CA GLU A 33 13.96 -9.04 -0.99
C GLU A 33 15.44 -9.36 -0.78
N ASP A 34 15.85 -9.53 0.48
CA ASP A 34 17.19 -9.98 0.82
C ASP A 34 17.36 -11.45 0.38
N GLU A 35 18.36 -11.74 -0.44
CA GLU A 35 18.57 -13.07 -1.01
C GLU A 35 18.96 -14.14 0.04
N ASP A 36 19.54 -13.72 1.17
CA ASP A 36 20.01 -14.60 2.24
C ASP A 36 18.93 -14.84 3.30
N THR A 37 18.14 -13.82 3.65
CA THR A 37 17.14 -13.89 4.74
C THR A 37 15.69 -14.00 4.25
N GLY A 38 15.41 -13.55 3.03
CA GLY A 38 14.05 -13.38 2.51
C GLY A 38 13.30 -12.18 3.10
N ASP A 39 14.00 -11.29 3.81
CA ASP A 39 13.38 -10.09 4.39
C ASP A 39 13.04 -9.08 3.29
N ILE A 40 11.87 -8.44 3.43
CA ILE A 40 11.40 -7.45 2.46
C ILE A 40 11.68 -6.04 2.97
N HIS A 41 12.48 -5.31 2.20
CA HIS A 41 12.85 -3.93 2.44
C HIS A 41 12.05 -2.99 1.55
N PHE A 42 11.44 -1.96 2.14
CA PHE A 42 10.82 -0.88 1.37
C PHE A 42 11.88 0.10 0.89
N THR A 43 11.68 0.67 -0.29
CA THR A 43 12.44 1.83 -0.76
C THR A 43 11.59 3.10 -0.73
N SER A 44 12.21 4.27 -0.92
CA SER A 44 11.50 5.52 -1.18
C SER A 44 11.10 5.69 -2.66
N VAL A 45 11.16 4.64 -3.47
CA VAL A 45 10.96 4.74 -4.92
C VAL A 45 9.59 4.17 -5.31
N VAL A 46 8.87 4.86 -6.18
CA VAL A 46 7.63 4.37 -6.80
C VAL A 46 7.72 4.36 -8.31
N CYS A 47 6.86 3.56 -8.95
CA CYS A 47 6.79 3.55 -10.40
C CYS A 47 6.30 4.89 -11.00
N ASP A 48 6.56 5.07 -12.30
CA ASP A 48 6.21 6.29 -13.02
C ASP A 48 4.70 6.55 -13.10
N LEU A 49 3.87 5.54 -12.86
CA LEU A 49 2.41 5.67 -12.91
C LEU A 49 1.79 6.29 -11.64
N ILE A 50 2.53 6.43 -10.54
CA ILE A 50 2.02 7.03 -9.29
C ILE A 50 2.01 8.56 -9.34
N ASP A 51 0.89 9.21 -9.11
CA ASP A 51 0.90 10.66 -8.85
C ASP A 51 1.30 10.91 -7.39
N LEU A 52 2.51 11.45 -7.17
CA LEU A 52 3.05 11.73 -5.83
C LEU A 52 2.21 12.75 -5.05
N LYS A 53 1.46 13.64 -5.71
CA LYS A 53 0.59 14.60 -5.02
C LYS A 53 -0.65 13.94 -4.46
N THR A 54 -1.20 12.95 -5.14
CA THR A 54 -2.44 12.26 -4.74
C THR A 54 -2.20 10.89 -4.12
N CYS A 55 -0.99 10.33 -4.28
CA CYS A 55 -0.58 8.98 -3.92
C CYS A 55 -1.44 7.89 -4.57
N ARG A 56 -1.89 8.15 -5.81
CA ARG A 56 -2.74 7.25 -6.57
C ARG A 56 -2.08 6.85 -7.88
N CYS A 57 -2.31 5.61 -8.29
CA CYS A 57 -1.93 5.17 -9.63
C CYS A 57 -2.83 5.83 -10.67
N THR A 58 -2.22 6.49 -11.66
CA THR A 58 -2.91 7.15 -12.78
C THR A 58 -3.51 6.15 -13.77
N ARG A 59 -3.07 4.88 -13.73
CA ARG A 59 -3.50 3.79 -14.62
C ARG A 59 -3.85 2.52 -13.85
N TYR A 60 -4.54 2.66 -12.72
CA TYR A 60 -4.77 1.57 -11.76
C TYR A 60 -5.39 0.30 -12.38
N SER A 61 -6.34 0.43 -13.32
CA SER A 61 -6.99 -0.71 -13.97
C SER A 61 -6.09 -1.46 -14.96
N GLU A 62 -5.01 -0.83 -15.43
CA GLU A 62 -4.07 -1.41 -16.41
C GLU A 62 -2.67 -1.61 -15.81
N ARG A 63 -2.51 -1.37 -14.50
CA ARG A 63 -1.19 -1.25 -13.84
C ARG A 63 -0.35 -2.51 -14.00
N THR A 64 -0.93 -3.69 -13.85
CA THR A 64 -0.22 -4.97 -13.95
C THR A 64 0.17 -5.32 -15.39
N ARG A 65 -0.50 -4.71 -16.38
CA ARG A 65 -0.14 -4.83 -17.81
C ARG A 65 0.98 -3.86 -18.18
N LEU A 66 0.99 -2.67 -17.58
CA LEU A 66 1.95 -1.61 -17.88
C LEU A 66 3.24 -1.74 -17.06
N VAL A 67 3.15 -2.26 -15.85
CA VAL A 67 4.25 -2.48 -14.91
C VAL A 67 4.15 -3.93 -14.45
N PRO A 68 4.92 -4.86 -15.06
CA PRO A 68 4.85 -6.29 -14.76
C PRO A 68 5.06 -6.63 -13.28
N GLU A 69 5.92 -5.86 -12.60
CA GLU A 69 6.20 -5.99 -11.16
C GLU A 69 5.06 -5.46 -10.26
N CYS A 70 4.04 -4.83 -10.82
CA CYS A 70 2.93 -4.30 -10.04
C CYS A 70 1.98 -5.45 -9.63
N LEU A 71 1.76 -5.57 -8.32
CA LEU A 71 0.97 -6.66 -7.75
C LEU A 71 -0.53 -6.35 -7.72
N ASP A 72 -1.33 -7.39 -7.93
CA ASP A 72 -2.76 -7.38 -7.64
C ASP A 72 -3.03 -8.08 -6.32
N LEU A 73 -3.13 -7.29 -5.23
CA LEU A 73 -3.31 -7.81 -3.87
C LEU A 73 -4.45 -8.82 -3.74
N LYS A 74 -5.50 -8.71 -4.56
CA LYS A 74 -6.64 -9.63 -4.51
C LYS A 74 -6.30 -11.04 -4.99
N GLN A 75 -5.20 -11.21 -5.73
CA GLN A 75 -4.74 -12.50 -6.25
C GLN A 75 -3.74 -13.20 -5.31
N HIS A 76 -3.28 -12.54 -4.25
CA HIS A 76 -2.37 -13.11 -3.25
C HIS A 76 -3.13 -13.71 -2.07
N ASP A 77 -2.48 -14.64 -1.36
CA ASP A 77 -3.03 -15.15 -0.11
C ASP A 77 -3.04 -14.05 0.96
N PHE A 78 -4.22 -13.79 1.51
CA PHE A 78 -4.40 -12.78 2.54
C PHE A 78 -3.61 -13.09 3.81
N ALA A 79 -3.33 -14.37 4.09
CA ALA A 79 -2.49 -14.79 5.22
C ALA A 79 -1.02 -14.35 5.07
N GLU A 80 -0.60 -13.99 3.86
CA GLU A 80 0.80 -13.65 3.54
C GLU A 80 1.05 -12.14 3.44
N PHE A 81 0.11 -11.29 3.87
CA PHE A 81 0.26 -9.83 3.80
C PHE A 81 1.26 -9.19 4.77
N ASN A 82 2.19 -9.97 5.33
CA ASN A 82 3.22 -9.48 6.25
C ASN A 82 4.21 -8.51 5.58
N TRP A 83 4.36 -8.60 4.26
CA TRP A 83 5.17 -7.69 3.44
C TRP A 83 4.48 -6.36 3.12
N LEU A 84 3.20 -6.21 3.44
CA LEU A 84 2.53 -4.91 3.37
C LEU A 84 2.89 -4.06 4.59
N PRO A 85 2.84 -2.73 4.49
CA PRO A 85 3.07 -1.85 5.64
C PRO A 85 2.18 -2.22 6.83
N SER A 86 2.69 -2.10 8.05
CA SER A 86 1.99 -2.46 9.30
C SER A 86 0.64 -1.78 9.44
N THR A 87 0.50 -0.58 8.87
CA THR A 87 -0.75 0.21 8.89
C THR A 87 -1.68 -0.08 7.71
N CYS A 88 -1.32 -0.98 6.79
CA CYS A 88 -2.13 -1.28 5.62
C CYS A 88 -3.45 -1.94 6.03
N ALA A 89 -4.57 -1.43 5.54
CA ALA A 89 -5.90 -1.94 5.86
C ALA A 89 -6.05 -3.44 5.53
N TYR A 90 -5.50 -3.90 4.40
CA TYR A 90 -5.55 -5.30 4.00
C TYR A 90 -4.80 -6.20 5.00
N ARG A 91 -3.58 -5.81 5.42
CA ARG A 91 -2.81 -6.53 6.43
C ARG A 91 -3.53 -6.55 7.78
N LEU A 92 -3.94 -5.37 8.27
CA LEU A 92 -4.61 -5.24 9.57
C LEU A 92 -5.87 -6.10 9.65
N LEU A 93 -6.73 -6.05 8.64
CA LEU A 93 -7.97 -6.82 8.66
C LEU A 93 -7.74 -8.32 8.47
N SER A 94 -6.70 -8.72 7.73
CA SER A 94 -6.28 -10.14 7.67
C SER A 94 -5.83 -10.66 9.03
N ASP A 95 -5.10 -9.83 9.78
CA ASP A 95 -4.66 -10.10 11.16
C ASP A 95 -5.79 -9.98 12.20
N GLY A 96 -7.02 -9.63 11.79
CA GLY A 96 -8.15 -9.38 12.70
C GLY A 96 -8.00 -8.11 13.56
N LYS A 97 -7.15 -7.16 13.16
CA LYS A 97 -6.93 -5.88 13.81
C LYS A 97 -7.88 -4.80 13.29
N ASP A 98 -8.12 -3.77 14.11
CA ASP A 98 -8.92 -2.62 13.72
C ASP A 98 -8.18 -1.67 12.77
N LEU A 99 -8.94 -0.94 11.95
CA LEU A 99 -8.41 0.16 11.14
C LEU A 99 -8.02 1.36 12.04
N PRO A 100 -6.94 2.09 11.74
CA PRO A 100 -6.55 3.26 12.50
C PRO A 100 -7.62 4.36 12.49
N ASN A 101 -7.66 5.19 13.55
CA ASN A 101 -8.65 6.29 13.66
C ASN A 101 -8.56 7.32 12.52
N TRP A 102 -7.41 7.43 11.86
CA TRP A 102 -7.21 8.31 10.71
C TRP A 102 -7.62 7.66 9.38
N HIS A 103 -7.95 6.36 9.34
CA HIS A 103 -8.34 5.68 8.11
C HIS A 103 -9.65 6.27 7.55
N PRO A 104 -9.82 6.49 6.23
CA PRO A 104 -11.00 7.14 5.67
C PRO A 104 -12.34 6.49 6.02
N LEU A 105 -12.39 5.16 6.10
CA LEU A 105 -13.58 4.42 6.55
C LEU A 105 -13.96 4.69 8.02
N VAL A 106 -13.00 5.12 8.85
CA VAL A 106 -13.20 5.45 10.27
C VAL A 106 -13.41 6.96 10.46
N SER A 107 -12.57 7.78 9.82
CA SER A 107 -12.55 9.24 9.95
C SER A 107 -13.60 9.95 9.09
N GLY A 108 -14.14 9.28 8.07
CA GLY A 108 -15.05 9.85 7.07
C GLY A 108 -14.38 10.78 6.07
N THR A 109 -13.05 10.92 6.06
CA THR A 109 -12.35 11.81 5.12
C THR A 109 -10.99 11.30 4.70
N VAL A 110 -10.65 11.41 3.41
CA VAL A 110 -9.31 11.08 2.91
C VAL A 110 -8.22 12.05 3.38
N LYS A 111 -8.62 13.25 3.85
CA LYS A 111 -7.66 14.26 4.34
C LYS A 111 -6.93 13.83 5.61
N SER A 112 -7.51 12.91 6.40
CA SER A 112 -6.88 12.43 7.63
C SER A 112 -5.61 11.62 7.38
N VAL A 113 -5.50 10.93 6.24
CA VAL A 113 -4.30 10.15 5.85
C VAL A 113 -3.09 11.08 5.73
N LYS A 114 -3.23 12.20 5.00
CA LYS A 114 -2.17 13.21 4.90
C LYS A 114 -1.87 13.87 6.24
N LYS A 115 -2.90 14.19 7.03
CA LYS A 115 -2.71 14.79 8.37
C LYS A 115 -1.97 13.86 9.34
N ALA A 116 -2.16 12.54 9.19
CA ALA A 116 -1.47 11.54 9.99
C ALA A 116 0.00 11.32 9.53
N GLY A 117 0.43 11.92 8.42
CA GLY A 117 1.80 11.80 7.92
C GLY A 117 2.16 10.43 7.35
N VAL A 118 1.16 9.56 7.11
CA VAL A 118 1.41 8.18 6.65
C VAL A 118 1.54 8.04 5.13
N SER A 119 1.39 9.14 4.39
CA SER A 119 1.42 9.15 2.93
C SER A 119 2.85 9.27 2.39
N ILE A 120 3.13 8.56 1.30
CA ILE A 120 4.43 8.59 0.62
C ILE A 120 4.79 9.96 0.03
N SER A 121 3.83 10.88 -0.12
CA SER A 121 4.02 12.17 -0.80
C SER A 121 5.12 13.06 -0.21
N SER A 122 5.57 12.77 1.01
CA SER A 122 6.59 13.54 1.72
C SER A 122 8.02 13.08 1.45
N TYR A 123 8.22 11.89 0.90
CA TYR A 123 9.55 11.30 0.72
C TYR A 123 9.74 10.52 -0.57
N ALA A 124 8.67 10.07 -1.23
CA ALA A 124 8.81 9.20 -2.38
C ALA A 124 9.25 9.95 -3.65
N MET A 125 10.04 9.25 -4.47
CA MET A 125 10.57 9.72 -5.75
C MET A 125 10.26 8.72 -6.87
N LYS A 126 10.47 9.13 -8.11
CA LYS A 126 10.19 8.29 -9.27
C LYS A 126 11.33 7.34 -9.60
N GLU A 127 10.99 6.15 -10.06
CA GLU A 127 11.98 5.18 -10.57
C GLU A 127 12.77 5.72 -11.76
N SER A 128 12.20 6.64 -12.54
CA SER A 128 12.91 7.33 -13.63
C SER A 128 13.91 8.40 -13.18
N GLU A 129 13.94 8.73 -11.88
CA GLU A 129 14.81 9.75 -11.30
C GLU A 129 16.02 9.16 -10.54
N ILE A 130 16.15 7.82 -10.51
CA ILE A 130 17.16 7.10 -9.74
C ILE A 130 17.87 6.07 -10.62
N ASP A 131 19.10 5.71 -10.23
CA ASP A 131 19.89 4.70 -10.93
C ASP A 131 19.77 3.32 -10.27
N ASP A 132 19.78 3.25 -8.94
CA ASP A 132 19.75 2.01 -8.16
C ASP A 132 18.73 2.07 -7.01
N LEU A 133 17.92 1.01 -6.84
CA LEU A 133 16.92 0.92 -5.77
C LEU A 133 17.55 0.69 -4.40
N GLU A 134 18.71 0.03 -4.32
CA GLU A 134 19.40 -0.29 -3.07
C GLU A 134 19.81 0.97 -2.30
N ASP A 135 20.20 2.02 -3.02
CA ASP A 135 20.57 3.34 -2.47
C ASP A 135 19.38 4.08 -1.81
N HIS A 136 18.16 3.59 -2.02
CA HIS A 136 16.92 4.22 -1.59
C HIS A 136 16.11 3.38 -0.60
N ILE A 137 16.69 2.35 0.01
CA ILE A 137 16.06 1.58 1.09
C ILE A 137 15.73 2.50 2.28
N ILE A 138 14.53 2.33 2.86
CA ILE A 138 14.06 3.08 4.02
C ILE A 138 13.80 2.13 5.20
N GLU A 139 14.47 2.38 6.33
CA GLU A 139 14.40 1.50 7.51
C GLU A 139 13.31 1.88 8.51
N TRP A 140 12.71 3.06 8.37
CA TRP A 140 11.71 3.58 9.32
C TRP A 140 10.27 3.23 8.94
N LEU A 141 10.06 2.54 7.81
CA LEU A 141 8.73 2.20 7.31
C LEU A 141 8.35 0.78 7.71
N ASP A 142 7.92 0.61 8.95
CA ASP A 142 7.30 -0.62 9.43
C ASP A 142 5.78 -0.61 9.25
#